data_AF-A0A8K0XEA8-F1
#
_entry.id   AF-A0A8K0XEA8-F1
#
_cell.length_a   1.000
_cell.length_b   1.000
_cell.length_c   1.000
_cell.angle_alpha   90.00
_cell.angle_beta   90.00
_cell.angle_gamma   90.00
#
_symmetry.space_group_name_H-M   'P 1'
#
loop_
_entity.id
_entity.type
_entity.pdbx_description
1 polymer ?
#
loop_
_entity_poly.entity_id
_entity_poly.type
_entity_poly.pdbx_seq_one_letter_code
_entity_poly.pdbx_strand_id
1 'polypeptide(L)'
;MAAQPDPLMQARIDADFHPVDLAVGGPGHAFAFCGKHKVEKCDECKVDFTALNRISKILVTNPNLRCPPPPNVVQQKLSQAVTNTKDEGNNLYKVTKHREALAKYNLAASIAVQRPQWEGSAVLREELSTVISNRSAALFELGDYLGALVDAETVISIRRQWPKGHFRKAKALVGLGQLEEAQEAISLGLQFEPNNTELNGYMDDLKKLMQTRGSSISEKAFPALDSE
;
A
#
# COMPACT_ATOMS: atom_id res chain seq x y z
N MET A 1 23.85 -2.59 42.31
CA MET A 1 23.64 -4.00 41.92
C MET A 1 22.61 -4.00 40.80
N ALA A 2 22.97 -4.46 39.59
CA ALA A 2 21.98 -4.60 38.52
C ALA A 2 20.91 -5.60 38.98
N ALA A 3 19.63 -5.24 38.85
CA ALA A 3 18.53 -6.16 39.14
C ALA A 3 18.67 -7.38 38.22
N GLN A 4 18.70 -8.58 38.79
CA GLN A 4 18.71 -9.78 37.98
C GLN A 4 17.39 -9.87 37.21
N PRO A 5 17.41 -10.18 35.90
CA PRO A 5 16.20 -10.34 35.12
C PRO A 5 15.37 -11.49 35.70
N ASP A 6 14.05 -11.39 35.58
CA ASP A 6 13.11 -12.44 36.00
C ASP A 6 13.54 -13.79 35.38
N PRO A 7 13.74 -14.86 36.18
CA PRO A 7 14.15 -16.17 35.68
C PRO A 7 13.23 -16.74 34.58
N LEU A 8 11.93 -16.43 34.63
CA LEU A 8 10.99 -16.85 33.59
C LEU A 8 11.20 -16.09 32.28
N MET A 9 11.53 -14.81 32.36
CA MET A 9 11.86 -13.98 31.20
C MET A 9 13.19 -14.42 30.57
N GLN A 10 14.20 -14.72 31.39
CA GLN A 10 15.49 -15.22 30.92
C GLN A 10 15.34 -16.56 30.20
N ALA A 11 14.59 -17.52 30.77
CA ALA A 11 14.35 -18.81 30.14
C ALA A 11 13.64 -18.71 28.77
N ARG A 12 12.77 -17.69 28.59
CA ARG A 12 12.13 -17.40 27.30
C ARG A 12 13.10 -16.81 26.29
N ILE A 13 13.92 -15.85 26.71
CA ILE A 13 14.98 -15.27 25.87
C ILE A 13 15.90 -16.38 25.37
N ASP A 14 16.36 -17.26 26.27
CA ASP A 14 17.29 -18.32 25.92
C ASP A 14 16.67 -19.39 25.00
N ALA A 15 15.37 -19.67 25.16
CA ALA A 15 14.63 -20.59 24.28
C ALA A 15 14.45 -20.04 22.86
N ASP A 16 14.25 -18.73 22.72
CA ASP A 16 14.05 -18.06 21.43
C ASP A 16 15.36 -17.55 20.81
N PHE A 17 16.47 -17.56 21.55
CA PHE A 17 17.76 -17.06 21.10
C PHE A 17 18.38 -17.99 20.06
N HIS A 18 18.53 -17.47 18.85
CA HIS A 18 19.25 -18.14 17.76
C HIS A 18 20.45 -17.27 17.38
N PRO A 19 21.70 -17.74 17.56
CA PRO A 19 22.87 -16.96 17.18
C PRO A 19 22.89 -16.75 15.67
N VAL A 20 22.98 -15.48 15.26
CA VAL A 20 23.06 -15.09 13.85
C VAL A 20 24.48 -14.67 13.53
N ASP A 21 25.12 -15.38 12.61
CA ASP A 21 26.46 -15.03 12.13
C ASP A 21 26.40 -13.83 11.18
N LEU A 22 27.06 -12.74 11.56
CA LEU A 22 27.08 -11.49 10.81
C LEU A 22 28.49 -10.98 10.61
N ALA A 23 28.72 -10.36 9.45
CA ALA A 23 29.91 -9.58 9.14
C ALA A 23 29.54 -8.10 9.08
N VAL A 24 30.39 -7.23 9.63
CA VAL A 24 30.22 -5.78 9.51
C VAL A 24 31.15 -5.21 8.44
N GLY A 25 30.66 -4.22 7.69
CA GLY A 25 31.41 -3.58 6.62
C GLY A 25 30.85 -2.22 6.21
N GLY A 26 31.36 -1.70 5.10
CA GLY A 26 31.03 -0.37 4.59
C GLY A 26 31.67 0.77 5.39
N PRO A 27 31.39 2.04 5.00
CA PRO A 27 31.96 3.22 5.65
C PRO A 27 31.60 3.25 7.13
N GLY A 28 32.61 3.32 8.01
CA GLY A 28 32.40 3.36 9.46
C GLY A 28 31.78 2.08 10.06
N HIS A 29 31.88 0.93 9.39
CA HIS A 29 31.28 -0.34 9.83
C HIS A 29 29.75 -0.27 10.00
N ALA A 30 29.09 0.58 9.22
CA ALA A 30 27.66 0.85 9.34
C ALA A 30 26.75 -0.23 8.71
N PHE A 31 27.28 -1.21 7.99
CA PHE A 31 26.48 -2.22 7.31
C PHE A 31 26.74 -3.61 7.89
N ALA A 32 25.67 -4.35 8.14
CA ALA A 32 25.67 -5.76 8.47
C ALA A 32 25.39 -6.60 7.22
N PHE A 33 26.11 -7.70 7.11
CA PHE A 33 25.99 -8.68 6.05
C PHE A 33 25.93 -10.08 6.66
N CYS A 34 25.37 -11.03 5.93
CA CYS A 34 25.48 -12.45 6.27
C CYS A 34 26.97 -12.85 6.37
N GLY A 35 27.36 -13.52 7.46
CA GLY A 35 28.76 -13.91 7.69
C GLY A 35 29.36 -14.72 6.53
N LYS A 36 28.63 -15.72 6.04
CA LYS A 36 29.09 -16.63 4.97
C LYS A 36 29.08 -16.00 3.58
N HIS A 37 27.96 -15.36 3.21
CA HIS A 37 27.71 -14.94 1.84
C HIS A 37 27.96 -13.44 1.59
N LYS A 38 28.17 -12.66 2.65
CA LYS A 38 28.43 -11.21 2.58
C LYS A 38 27.36 -10.40 1.83
N VAL A 39 26.13 -10.90 1.84
CA VAL A 39 24.96 -10.22 1.29
C VAL A 39 24.08 -9.68 2.41
N GLU A 40 23.40 -8.57 2.15
CA GLU A 40 22.48 -7.93 3.11
C GLU A 40 21.24 -8.79 3.41
N LYS A 41 20.68 -9.43 2.38
CA LYS A 41 19.60 -10.40 2.49
C LYS A 41 20.08 -11.73 1.93
N CYS A 42 20.03 -12.78 2.76
CA CYS A 42 20.49 -14.11 2.40
C CYS A 42 19.36 -15.12 2.57
N ASP A 43 18.84 -15.63 1.46
CA ASP A 43 17.77 -16.63 1.46
C ASP A 43 18.26 -18.02 1.93
N GLU A 44 19.55 -18.31 1.79
CA GLU A 44 20.15 -19.57 2.26
C GLU A 44 20.29 -19.61 3.79
N CYS A 45 20.81 -18.52 4.38
CA CYS A 45 20.98 -18.40 5.83
C CYS A 45 19.74 -17.88 6.54
N LYS A 46 18.68 -17.51 5.81
CA LYS A 46 17.42 -16.93 6.33
C LYS A 46 17.66 -15.69 7.19
N VAL A 47 18.56 -14.82 6.76
CA VAL A 47 18.87 -13.54 7.43
C VAL A 47 18.53 -12.36 6.53
N ASP A 48 17.97 -11.30 7.11
CA ASP A 48 17.62 -10.06 6.43
C ASP A 48 18.08 -8.86 7.28
N PHE A 49 19.15 -8.21 6.84
CA PHE A 49 19.71 -7.03 7.50
C PHE A 49 19.23 -5.72 6.88
N THR A 50 18.28 -5.73 5.92
CA THR A 50 17.86 -4.52 5.20
C THR A 50 17.29 -3.45 6.14
N ALA A 51 16.47 -3.84 7.11
CA ALA A 51 15.93 -2.89 8.10
C ALA A 51 17.04 -2.33 9.02
N LEU A 52 17.95 -3.20 9.48
CA LEU A 52 19.07 -2.80 10.35
C LEU A 52 20.01 -1.82 9.65
N ASN A 53 20.40 -2.12 8.42
CA ASN A 53 21.28 -1.28 7.60
C ASN A 53 20.63 0.06 7.27
N ARG A 54 19.31 0.07 7.04
CA ARG A 54 18.56 1.31 6.85
C ARG A 54 18.63 2.21 8.09
N ILE A 55 18.40 1.67 9.27
CA ILE A 55 18.50 2.43 10.53
C ILE A 55 19.94 2.91 10.75
N SER A 56 20.91 2.01 10.63
CA SER A 56 22.33 2.31 10.81
C SER A 56 22.78 3.44 9.88
N LYS A 57 22.42 3.38 8.60
CA LYS A 57 22.70 4.45 7.63
C LYS A 57 22.12 5.80 8.08
N ILE A 58 20.90 5.83 8.60
CA ILE A 58 20.28 7.08 9.08
C ILE A 58 21.04 7.62 10.31
N LEU A 59 21.44 6.76 11.25
CA LEU A 59 22.19 7.16 12.45
C LEU A 59 23.59 7.67 12.09
N VAL A 60 24.32 7.00 11.20
CA VAL A 60 25.64 7.45 10.72
C VAL A 60 25.55 8.78 9.97
N THR A 61 24.48 8.98 9.18
CA THR A 61 24.25 10.25 8.46
C THR A 61 23.87 11.40 9.41
N ASN A 62 23.38 11.10 10.63
CA ASN A 62 22.92 12.09 11.60
C ASN A 62 23.63 11.88 12.95
N PRO A 63 24.89 12.33 13.12
CA PRO A 63 25.68 12.09 14.34
C PRO A 63 25.04 12.59 15.65
N ASN A 64 24.14 13.57 15.55
CA ASN A 64 23.39 14.11 16.70
C ASN A 64 22.21 13.21 17.13
N LEU A 65 21.77 12.30 16.26
CA LEU A 65 20.68 11.36 16.53
C LEU A 65 21.23 10.11 17.22
N ARG A 66 21.40 10.18 18.54
CA ARG A 66 21.97 9.06 19.32
C ARG A 66 21.03 7.88 19.50
N CYS A 67 19.73 8.14 19.46
CA CYS A 67 18.69 7.12 19.48
C CYS A 67 17.51 7.58 18.60
N PRO A 68 16.72 6.63 18.06
CA PRO A 68 15.48 6.97 17.39
C PRO A 68 14.59 7.82 18.30
N PRO A 69 14.02 8.92 17.79
CA PRO A 69 13.12 9.76 18.56
C PRO A 69 11.80 9.03 18.82
N PRO A 70 11.00 9.48 19.80
CA PRO A 70 9.69 8.91 20.07
C PRO A 70 8.75 8.97 18.83
N PRO A 71 7.83 8.01 18.65
CA PRO A 71 7.02 7.89 17.43
C PRO A 71 6.09 9.06 17.09
N ASN A 72 5.77 9.89 18.08
CA ASN A 72 4.97 11.10 17.92
C ASN A 72 5.76 12.27 17.30
N VAL A 73 7.09 12.19 17.23
CA VAL A 73 7.92 13.21 16.59
C VAL A 73 7.98 12.94 15.09
N VAL A 74 7.01 13.52 14.37
CA VAL A 74 6.85 13.35 12.92
C VAL A 74 7.58 14.45 12.16
N GLN A 75 8.33 14.09 11.11
CA GLN A 75 8.97 15.06 10.23
C GLN A 75 7.96 15.79 9.34
N GLN A 76 7.59 17.02 9.73
CA GLN A 76 6.64 17.85 8.99
C GLN A 76 7.08 18.14 7.54
N LYS A 77 8.39 18.35 7.30
CA LYS A 77 8.93 18.61 5.95
C LYS A 77 8.67 17.45 4.99
N LEU A 78 8.76 16.21 5.47
CA LEU A 78 8.50 15.04 4.65
C LEU A 78 7.02 14.95 4.27
N SER A 79 6.12 15.13 5.25
CA SER A 79 4.67 15.17 5.00
C SER A 79 4.28 16.28 4.02
N GLN A 80 4.90 17.45 4.13
CA GLN A 80 4.69 18.54 3.18
C GLN A 80 5.18 18.17 1.77
N ALA A 81 6.34 17.53 1.64
CA ALA A 81 6.86 17.07 0.35
C ALA A 81 5.91 16.05 -0.32
N VAL A 82 5.42 15.07 0.44
CA VAL A 82 4.42 14.10 -0.06
C VAL A 82 3.16 14.81 -0.52
N THR A 83 2.66 15.74 0.30
CA THR A 83 1.43 16.50 0.00
C THR A 83 1.59 17.35 -1.26
N ASN A 84 2.69 18.11 -1.37
CA ASN A 84 2.99 18.96 -2.52
C ASN A 84 3.09 18.14 -3.80
N THR A 85 3.86 17.04 -3.79
CA THR A 85 4.01 16.19 -4.98
C THR A 85 2.69 15.52 -5.37
N LYS A 86 1.88 15.09 -4.39
CA LYS A 86 0.52 14.60 -4.63
C LYS A 86 -0.35 15.67 -5.28
N ASP A 87 -0.29 16.91 -4.80
CA ASP A 87 -1.12 18.00 -5.30
C ASP A 87 -0.71 18.48 -6.70
N GLU A 88 0.59 18.45 -7.02
CA GLU A 88 1.07 18.57 -8.39
C GLU A 88 0.45 17.51 -9.30
N GLY A 89 0.43 16.25 -8.85
CA GLY A 89 -0.25 15.16 -9.56
C GLY A 89 -1.75 15.40 -9.73
N ASN A 90 -2.43 15.90 -8.69
CA ASN A 90 -3.85 16.24 -8.74
C ASN A 90 -4.16 17.35 -9.73
N ASN A 91 -3.29 18.36 -9.84
CA ASN A 91 -3.44 19.44 -10.80
C ASN A 91 -3.29 18.92 -12.24
N LEU A 92 -2.32 18.05 -12.49
CA LEU A 92 -2.16 17.40 -13.80
C LEU A 92 -3.34 16.49 -14.14
N TYR A 93 -3.87 15.76 -13.15
CA TYR A 93 -5.05 14.90 -13.32
C TYR A 93 -6.28 15.71 -13.76
N LYS A 94 -6.51 16.89 -13.16
CA LYS A 94 -7.62 17.79 -13.54
C LYS A 94 -7.50 18.30 -14.98
N VAL A 95 -6.28 18.46 -15.49
CA VAL A 95 -5.99 18.88 -16.87
C VAL A 95 -5.89 17.66 -17.82
N THR A 96 -6.44 16.51 -17.42
CA THR A 96 -6.47 15.25 -18.18
C THR A 96 -5.10 14.69 -18.61
N LYS A 97 -4.01 15.21 -18.03
CA LYS A 97 -2.65 14.73 -18.23
C LYS A 97 -2.34 13.52 -17.34
N HIS A 98 -3.08 12.43 -17.53
CA HIS A 98 -3.06 11.27 -16.64
C HIS A 98 -1.69 10.58 -16.55
N ARG A 99 -0.92 10.54 -17.65
CA ARG A 99 0.43 9.95 -17.67
C ARG A 99 1.45 10.76 -16.85
N GLU A 100 1.39 12.09 -16.93
CA GLU A 100 2.24 12.96 -16.13
C GLU A 100 1.82 12.91 -14.65
N ALA A 101 0.50 12.88 -14.38
CA ALA A 101 -0.04 12.72 -13.03
C ALA A 101 0.43 11.40 -12.38
N LEU A 102 0.41 10.29 -13.14
CA LEU A 102 0.92 8.98 -12.70
C LEU A 102 2.38 9.06 -12.24
N ALA A 103 3.24 9.75 -13.01
CA ALA A 103 4.64 9.93 -12.63
C ALA A 103 4.78 10.70 -11.30
N LYS A 104 3.96 11.73 -11.07
CA LYS A 104 3.93 12.46 -9.81
C LYS A 104 3.41 11.61 -8.65
N TYR A 105 2.38 10.80 -8.84
CA TYR A 105 1.90 9.89 -7.79
C TYR A 105 2.94 8.81 -7.44
N ASN A 106 3.68 8.27 -8.43
CA ASN A 106 4.80 7.37 -8.17
C ASN A 106 5.89 8.05 -7.33
N LEU A 107 6.24 9.29 -7.68
CA LEU A 107 7.21 10.07 -6.90
C LEU A 107 6.70 10.30 -5.46
N ALA A 108 5.46 10.74 -5.28
CA ALA A 108 4.87 10.94 -3.95
C ALA A 108 4.88 9.66 -3.10
N ALA A 109 4.56 8.50 -3.70
CA ALA A 109 4.63 7.21 -3.02
C ALA A 109 6.07 6.86 -2.61
N SER A 110 7.05 7.11 -3.50
CA SER A 110 8.46 6.87 -3.20
C SER A 110 8.99 7.75 -2.06
N ILE A 111 8.46 8.97 -1.91
CA ILE A 111 8.80 9.88 -0.79
C ILE A 111 8.13 9.37 0.50
N ALA A 112 6.86 8.96 0.43
CA ALA A 112 6.14 8.46 1.61
C ALA A 112 6.85 7.24 2.24
N VAL A 113 7.31 6.28 1.44
CA VAL A 113 8.01 5.08 1.95
C VAL A 113 9.41 5.36 2.51
N GLN A 114 9.96 6.56 2.31
CA GLN A 114 11.23 6.98 2.92
C GLN A 114 11.07 7.34 4.40
N ARG A 115 9.84 7.48 4.90
CA ARG A 115 9.56 7.80 6.31
C ARG A 115 10.32 6.87 7.26
N PRO A 116 11.00 7.41 8.28
CA PRO A 116 11.72 6.59 9.25
C PRO A 116 10.81 5.61 9.98
N GLN A 117 11.32 4.41 10.27
CA GLN A 117 10.54 3.32 10.85
C GLN A 117 10.06 3.58 12.28
N TRP A 118 10.70 4.51 13.00
CA TRP A 118 10.29 4.89 14.36
C TRP A 118 9.09 5.83 14.38
N GLU A 119 8.74 6.50 13.27
CA GLU A 119 7.56 7.35 13.23
C GLU A 119 6.28 6.52 13.27
N GLY A 120 5.21 7.09 13.83
CA GLY A 120 3.92 6.43 13.92
C GLY A 120 3.43 5.92 12.56
N SER A 121 3.14 4.62 12.49
CA SER A 121 2.70 3.96 11.25
C SER A 121 1.42 4.53 10.67
N ALA A 122 0.58 5.17 11.51
CA ALA A 122 -0.64 5.85 11.09
C ALA A 122 -0.38 6.93 10.01
N VAL A 123 0.69 7.71 10.16
CA VAL A 123 1.04 8.80 9.22
C VAL A 123 1.38 8.22 7.85
N LEU A 124 2.24 7.20 7.82
CA LEU A 124 2.59 6.51 6.58
C LEU A 124 1.37 5.88 5.92
N ARG A 125 0.51 5.20 6.70
CA ARG A 125 -0.69 4.53 6.17
C ARG A 125 -1.64 5.54 5.54
N GLU A 126 -1.84 6.69 6.16
CA GLU A 126 -2.71 7.73 5.62
C GLU A 126 -2.17 8.34 4.32
N GLU A 127 -0.92 8.78 4.33
CA GLU A 127 -0.28 9.40 3.17
C GLU A 127 -0.17 8.42 2.00
N LEU A 128 0.32 7.20 2.24
CA LEU A 128 0.52 6.22 1.20
C LEU A 128 -0.81 5.77 0.59
N SER A 129 -1.82 5.46 1.40
CA SER A 129 -3.14 5.08 0.88
C SER A 129 -3.77 6.18 0.01
N THR A 130 -3.65 7.45 0.41
CA THR A 130 -4.24 8.55 -0.39
C THR A 130 -3.53 8.72 -1.73
N VAL A 131 -2.20 8.63 -1.76
CA VAL A 131 -1.41 8.70 -3.00
C VAL A 131 -1.72 7.52 -3.92
N ILE A 132 -1.71 6.29 -3.41
CA ILE A 132 -1.97 5.08 -4.21
C ILE A 132 -3.42 5.04 -4.71
N SER A 133 -4.38 5.55 -3.93
CA SER A 133 -5.78 5.69 -4.40
C SER A 133 -5.91 6.66 -5.58
N ASN A 134 -5.13 7.73 -5.60
CA ASN A 134 -5.09 8.66 -6.74
C ASN A 134 -4.32 8.08 -7.92
N ARG A 135 -3.27 7.29 -7.66
CA ARG A 135 -2.56 6.52 -8.68
C ARG A 135 -3.48 5.52 -9.40
N SER A 136 -4.28 4.76 -8.64
CA SER A 136 -5.32 3.87 -9.16
C SER A 136 -6.28 4.62 -10.09
N ALA A 137 -6.69 5.83 -9.72
CA ALA A 137 -7.53 6.68 -10.56
C ALA A 137 -6.85 7.01 -11.90
N ALA A 138 -5.59 7.45 -11.86
CA ALA A 138 -4.84 7.80 -13.06
C ALA A 138 -4.62 6.59 -13.99
N LEU A 139 -4.35 5.41 -13.43
CA LEU A 139 -4.23 4.17 -14.19
C LEU A 139 -5.55 3.80 -14.86
N PHE A 140 -6.67 3.95 -14.16
CA PHE A 140 -8.00 3.74 -14.72
C PHE A 140 -8.29 4.64 -15.93
N GLU A 141 -7.98 5.94 -15.84
CA GLU A 141 -8.16 6.87 -16.98
C GLU A 141 -7.22 6.57 -18.15
N LEU A 142 -6.10 5.89 -17.90
CA LEU A 142 -5.18 5.41 -18.93
C LEU A 142 -5.59 4.06 -19.54
N GLY A 143 -6.67 3.45 -19.06
CA GLY A 143 -7.14 2.13 -19.49
C GLY A 143 -6.40 0.95 -18.85
N ASP A 144 -5.46 1.20 -17.93
CA ASP A 144 -4.78 0.14 -17.17
C ASP A 144 -5.62 -0.28 -15.96
N TYR A 145 -6.68 -1.06 -16.24
CA TYR A 145 -7.62 -1.50 -15.20
C TYR A 145 -7.00 -2.53 -14.25
N LEU A 146 -6.05 -3.35 -14.71
CA LEU A 146 -5.33 -4.30 -13.86
C LEU A 146 -4.41 -3.55 -12.88
N GLY A 147 -3.63 -2.58 -13.35
CA GLY A 147 -2.82 -1.73 -12.49
C GLY A 147 -3.67 -0.95 -11.48
N ALA A 148 -4.82 -0.41 -11.93
CA ALA A 148 -5.77 0.27 -11.06
C ALA A 148 -6.34 -0.66 -9.97
N LEU A 149 -6.61 -1.92 -10.29
CA LEU A 149 -7.09 -2.94 -9.36
C LEU A 149 -6.02 -3.27 -8.30
N VAL A 150 -4.78 -3.52 -8.72
CA VAL A 150 -3.64 -3.79 -7.80
C VAL A 150 -3.45 -2.63 -6.81
N ASP A 151 -3.53 -1.40 -7.29
CA ASP A 151 -3.45 -0.22 -6.43
C ASP A 151 -4.63 -0.14 -5.45
N ALA A 152 -5.85 -0.43 -5.90
CA ALA A 152 -7.01 -0.42 -5.04
C ALA A 152 -6.94 -1.49 -3.93
N GLU A 153 -6.47 -2.70 -4.26
CA GLU A 153 -6.26 -3.76 -3.27
C GLU A 153 -5.14 -3.42 -2.29
N THR A 154 -4.08 -2.77 -2.77
CA THR A 154 -3.03 -2.22 -1.91
C THR A 154 -3.59 -1.17 -0.95
N VAL A 155 -4.49 -0.30 -1.40
CA VAL A 155 -5.15 0.67 -0.52
C VAL A 155 -5.99 -0.04 0.55
N ILE A 156 -6.73 -1.08 0.19
CA ILE A 156 -7.56 -1.86 1.13
C ILE A 156 -6.69 -2.64 2.12
N SER A 157 -5.53 -3.17 1.72
CA SER A 157 -4.61 -3.86 2.65
C SER A 157 -4.01 -2.88 3.67
N ILE A 158 -3.75 -1.64 3.26
CA ILE A 158 -3.22 -0.58 4.14
C ILE A 158 -4.33 0.05 5.00
N ARG A 159 -5.52 0.33 4.47
CA ARG A 159 -6.65 0.97 5.16
C ARG A 159 -7.97 0.29 4.79
N ARG A 160 -8.20 -0.90 5.34
CA ARG A 160 -9.37 -1.75 5.07
C ARG A 160 -10.72 -1.04 5.23
N GLN A 161 -10.83 -0.20 6.26
CA GLN A 161 -12.05 0.53 6.60
C GLN A 161 -12.31 1.75 5.72
N TRP A 162 -11.37 2.14 4.84
CA TRP A 162 -11.50 3.37 4.07
C TRP A 162 -12.34 3.13 2.80
N PRO A 163 -13.53 3.74 2.67
CA PRO A 163 -14.47 3.45 1.58
C PRO A 163 -13.89 3.70 0.19
N LYS A 164 -13.00 4.68 0.07
CA LYS A 164 -12.40 5.06 -1.20
C LYS A 164 -11.57 3.94 -1.82
N GLY A 165 -10.98 3.06 -1.01
CA GLY A 165 -10.28 1.88 -1.51
C GLY A 165 -11.23 0.91 -2.22
N HIS A 166 -12.38 0.63 -1.60
CA HIS A 166 -13.44 -0.22 -2.16
C HIS A 166 -14.06 0.37 -3.42
N PHE A 167 -14.29 1.69 -3.43
CA PHE A 167 -14.74 2.41 -4.63
C PHE A 167 -13.77 2.27 -5.81
N ARG A 168 -12.47 2.46 -5.58
CA ARG A 168 -11.45 2.27 -6.63
C ARG A 168 -11.42 0.82 -7.14
N LYS A 169 -11.52 -0.15 -6.24
CA LYS A 169 -11.56 -1.58 -6.59
C LYS A 169 -12.75 -1.88 -7.50
N ALA A 170 -13.93 -1.43 -7.12
CA ALA A 170 -15.13 -1.62 -7.92
C ALA A 170 -15.04 -0.95 -9.29
N LYS A 171 -14.54 0.30 -9.38
CA LYS A 171 -14.31 0.96 -10.68
C LYS A 171 -13.38 0.15 -11.57
N ALA A 172 -12.26 -0.35 -11.04
CA ALA A 172 -11.31 -1.15 -11.79
C ALA A 172 -11.94 -2.46 -12.30
N LEU A 173 -12.70 -3.16 -11.43
CA LEU A 173 -13.40 -4.40 -11.78
C LEU A 173 -14.47 -4.18 -12.87
N VAL A 174 -15.20 -3.06 -12.83
CA VAL A 174 -16.12 -2.67 -13.92
C VAL A 174 -15.37 -2.48 -15.24
N GLY A 175 -14.20 -1.84 -15.21
CA GLY A 175 -13.33 -1.70 -16.39
C GLY A 175 -12.84 -3.04 -16.95
N LEU A 176 -12.65 -4.04 -16.08
CA LEU A 176 -12.33 -5.43 -16.45
C LEU A 176 -13.56 -6.26 -16.87
N GLY A 177 -14.77 -5.70 -16.73
CA GLY A 177 -16.02 -6.37 -17.05
C GLY A 177 -16.56 -7.31 -15.96
N GLN A 178 -15.91 -7.38 -14.80
CA GLN A 178 -16.24 -8.19 -13.63
C GLN A 178 -17.25 -7.45 -12.73
N LEU A 179 -18.54 -7.54 -13.05
CA LEU A 179 -19.56 -6.71 -12.39
C LEU A 179 -20.00 -7.27 -11.04
N GLU A 180 -20.04 -8.58 -10.91
CA GLU A 180 -20.39 -9.29 -9.68
C GLU A 180 -19.39 -8.97 -8.58
N GLU A 181 -18.09 -9.10 -8.87
CA GLU A 181 -17.01 -8.77 -7.92
C GLU A 181 -16.96 -7.27 -7.60
N ALA A 182 -17.32 -6.41 -8.56
CA ALA A 182 -17.46 -4.98 -8.31
C ALA A 182 -18.58 -4.69 -7.30
N GLN A 183 -19.70 -5.42 -7.39
CA GLN A 183 -20.82 -5.30 -6.45
C GLN A 183 -20.41 -5.73 -5.05
N GLU A 184 -19.69 -6.84 -4.93
CA GLU A 184 -19.18 -7.34 -3.66
C GLU A 184 -18.22 -6.32 -3.02
N ALA A 185 -17.33 -5.70 -3.82
CA ALA A 185 -16.40 -4.69 -3.33
C ALA A 185 -17.15 -3.47 -2.74
N ILE A 186 -18.18 -2.96 -3.42
CA ILE A 186 -18.97 -1.83 -2.88
C ILE A 186 -19.76 -2.26 -1.65
N SER A 187 -20.34 -3.45 -1.66
CA SER A 187 -21.08 -4.00 -0.52
C SER A 187 -20.20 -4.09 0.72
N LEU A 188 -18.94 -4.53 0.57
CA LEU A 188 -17.97 -4.57 1.65
C LEU A 188 -17.59 -3.16 2.13
N GLY A 189 -17.44 -2.19 1.24
CA GLY A 189 -17.22 -0.79 1.60
C GLY A 189 -18.37 -0.21 2.43
N LEU A 190 -19.62 -0.51 2.04
CA LEU A 190 -20.83 -0.09 2.75
C LEU A 190 -20.99 -0.76 4.12
N GLN A 191 -20.40 -1.94 4.36
CA GLN A 191 -20.38 -2.53 5.70
C GLN A 191 -19.57 -1.67 6.70
N PHE A 192 -18.54 -0.97 6.24
CA PHE A 192 -17.76 -0.06 7.07
C PHE A 192 -18.43 1.32 7.21
N GLU A 193 -18.98 1.85 6.12
CA GLU A 193 -19.71 3.13 6.11
C GLU A 193 -21.06 3.01 5.37
N PRO A 194 -22.14 2.59 6.08
CA PRO A 194 -23.44 2.36 5.44
C PRO A 194 -24.07 3.61 4.83
N ASN A 195 -23.79 4.78 5.40
CA ASN A 195 -24.36 6.07 4.99
C ASN A 195 -23.50 6.80 3.95
N ASN A 196 -22.54 6.12 3.32
CA ASN A 196 -21.67 6.73 2.33
C ASN A 196 -22.44 6.98 1.01
N THR A 197 -22.71 8.25 0.68
CA THR A 197 -23.52 8.63 -0.48
C THR A 197 -22.86 8.27 -1.82
N GLU A 198 -21.52 8.35 -1.90
CA GLU A 198 -20.75 8.00 -3.10
C GLU A 198 -20.86 6.49 -3.40
N LEU A 199 -20.67 5.65 -2.38
CA LEU A 199 -20.79 4.20 -2.54
C LEU A 199 -22.22 3.75 -2.85
N ASN A 200 -23.23 4.33 -2.19
CA ASN A 200 -24.63 4.00 -2.45
C ASN A 200 -25.04 4.39 -3.88
N GLY A 201 -24.67 5.61 -4.32
CA GLY A 201 -24.92 6.03 -5.71
C GLY A 201 -24.24 5.11 -6.72
N TYR A 202 -22.99 4.74 -6.46
CA TYR A 202 -22.26 3.82 -7.36
C TYR A 202 -22.83 2.40 -7.36
N MET A 203 -23.34 1.90 -6.23
CA MET A 203 -24.05 0.62 -6.14
C MET A 203 -25.31 0.62 -7.02
N ASP A 204 -26.08 1.70 -7.02
CA ASP A 204 -27.29 1.82 -7.84
C ASP A 204 -26.96 1.88 -9.34
N ASP A 205 -25.91 2.60 -9.72
CA ASP A 205 -25.43 2.63 -11.10
C ASP A 205 -24.92 1.27 -11.57
N LEU A 206 -24.22 0.53 -10.70
CA LEU A 206 -23.77 -0.83 -10.99
C LEU A 206 -24.95 -1.77 -11.23
N LYS A 207 -25.99 -1.72 -10.39
CA LYS A 207 -27.21 -2.53 -10.57
C LYS A 207 -27.89 -2.28 -11.91
N LYS A 208 -28.01 -1.01 -12.33
CA LYS A 208 -28.57 -0.64 -13.65
C LYS A 208 -27.70 -1.18 -14.79
N LEU A 209 -26.38 -1.11 -14.65
CA LEU A 209 -25.44 -1.65 -15.64
C LEU A 209 -25.59 -3.17 -15.78
N MET A 210 -25.71 -3.90 -14.66
CA MET A 210 -25.93 -5.35 -14.64
C MET A 210 -27.26 -5.74 -15.29
N GLN A 211 -28.35 -5.03 -15.00
CA GLN A 211 -29.65 -5.26 -15.63
C GLN A 211 -29.59 -5.07 -17.15
N THR A 212 -28.92 -4.02 -17.62
CA THR A 212 -28.75 -3.74 -19.06
C THR A 212 -27.94 -4.83 -19.77
N ARG A 213 -26.89 -5.35 -19.11
CA ARG A 213 -26.11 -6.48 -19.64
C ARG A 213 -26.87 -7.80 -19.64
N GLY A 214 -27.67 -8.08 -18.60
CA GLY A 214 -28.52 -9.27 -18.55
C GLY A 214 -29.55 -9.31 -19.68
N SER A 215 -30.17 -8.17 -20.00
CA SER A 215 -31.17 -8.07 -21.08
C SER A 215 -30.57 -8.22 -22.48
N SER A 216 -29.32 -7.77 -22.70
CA SER A 216 -28.65 -7.90 -24.02
C SER A 216 -28.12 -9.32 -24.31
N ILE A 217 -27.99 -10.17 -23.28
CA ILE A 217 -27.66 -11.59 -23.43
C ILE A 217 -28.92 -12.42 -23.72
N SER A 218 -30.10 -12.04 -23.19
CA SER A 218 -31.35 -12.76 -23.46
C SER A 218 -31.90 -12.54 -24.87
N GLU A 219 -31.63 -11.39 -25.51
CA GLU A 219 -32.04 -11.14 -26.91
C GLU A 219 -31.21 -11.91 -27.96
N LYS A 220 -30.04 -12.46 -27.60
CA LYS A 220 -29.18 -13.23 -28.51
C LYS A 220 -29.23 -14.76 -28.28
N ALA A 221 -30.09 -15.23 -27.39
CA ALA A 221 -30.21 -16.64 -27.05
C ALA A 221 -31.28 -17.35 -27.91
N PHE A 222 -30.80 -18.11 -28.91
CA PHE A 222 -31.44 -19.19 -29.67
C PHE A 222 -32.56 -18.85 -30.68
N PRO A 223 -32.30 -18.93 -32.01
CA PRO A 223 -33.34 -19.40 -32.93
C PRO A 223 -33.65 -20.87 -32.58
N ALA A 224 -34.93 -21.19 -32.44
CA ALA A 224 -35.40 -22.55 -32.27
C ALA A 224 -34.82 -23.44 -33.38
N LEU A 225 -34.16 -24.53 -33.00
CA LEU A 225 -33.87 -25.62 -33.93
C LEU A 225 -35.20 -26.31 -34.21
N ASP A 226 -35.81 -25.96 -35.33
CA ASP A 226 -36.95 -26.69 -35.88
C ASP A 226 -36.52 -28.15 -36.12
N SER A 227 -37.32 -29.04 -35.57
CA SER A 227 -37.22 -30.50 -35.70
C SER A 227 -37.68 -30.95 -37.08
N GLU A 228 -36.80 -31.60 -37.83
CA GLU A 228 -37.13 -32.53 -38.92
C GLU A 228 -36.27 -33.80 -38.81
#